data_AF-A0A7V1K4R0-F1
#
_entry.id   AF-A0A7V1K4R0-F1
#
_cell.length_a   1.000
_cell.length_b   1.000
_cell.length_c   1.000
_cell.angle_alpha   90.00
_cell.angle_beta   90.00
_cell.angle_gamma   90.00
#
_symmetry.space_group_name_H-M   'P 1'
#
loop_
_entity.id
_entity.type
_entity.pdbx_description
1 polymer ?
#
loop_
_entity_poly.entity_id
_entity_poly.type
_entity_poly.pdbx_seq_one_letter_code
_entity_poly.pdbx_strand_id
1 'polypeptide(L)'
;MSKHPTLLEQFRSFCFQNAVTDFEKVVEYFAVFGGMGWRVDFSKSIDELIETKVLNNYRYIHGDLTKITHSKPTYHAMLTAIATGDRREYSAFKKVNIGREEGEEVIDFLIKDGFLIFDKSVEKPVDEKDAISDKLLFITPFMRFWFAVISPTYKSIKEGDYKEVKERWSRMKADFSTLIYDQLILEVLKQGFKDAFEGDPIVGIGAYWDKNVEIDILIKRKSGELIAGATKYSRSKANKSELTKLKEK
;
A
#
# COMPACT_ATOMS: atom_id res chain seq x y z
N MET A 1 -8.77 -18.99 6.84
CA MET A 1 -9.24 -18.10 5.76
C MET A 1 -9.14 -16.66 6.27
N SER A 2 -8.62 -15.73 5.45
CA SER A 2 -8.56 -14.31 5.78
C SER A 2 -9.96 -13.80 6.14
N LYS A 3 -10.11 -13.03 7.23
CA LYS A 3 -11.39 -12.38 7.58
C LYS A 3 -11.70 -11.17 6.69
N HIS A 4 -10.73 -10.71 5.89
CA HIS A 4 -10.83 -9.50 5.07
C HIS A 4 -10.65 -9.82 3.57
N PRO A 5 -11.36 -9.12 2.67
CA PRO A 5 -11.17 -9.26 1.24
C PRO A 5 -9.73 -8.91 0.84
N THR A 6 -9.16 -9.69 -0.08
CA THR A 6 -7.85 -9.42 -0.70
C THR A 6 -7.88 -8.09 -1.47
N LEU A 7 -6.71 -7.50 -1.73
CA LEU A 7 -6.61 -6.29 -2.54
C LEU A 7 -7.28 -6.46 -3.91
N LEU A 8 -7.11 -7.62 -4.55
CA LEU A 8 -7.71 -7.89 -5.84
C LEU A 8 -9.24 -7.98 -5.79
N GLU A 9 -9.79 -8.60 -4.75
CA GLU A 9 -11.25 -8.63 -4.55
C GLU A 9 -11.81 -7.22 -4.32
N GLN A 10 -11.12 -6.41 -3.50
CA GLN A 10 -11.47 -5.00 -3.31
C GLN A 10 -11.41 -4.21 -4.61
N PHE A 11 -10.36 -4.40 -5.42
CA PHE A 11 -10.18 -3.73 -6.71
C PHE A 11 -11.28 -4.11 -7.70
N ARG A 12 -11.56 -5.41 -7.86
CA ARG A 12 -12.63 -5.91 -8.74
C ARG A 12 -14.00 -5.38 -8.32
N SER A 13 -14.29 -5.39 -7.02
CA SER A 13 -15.53 -4.82 -6.47
C SER A 13 -15.62 -3.33 -6.76
N PHE A 14 -14.51 -2.59 -6.61
CA PHE A 14 -14.46 -1.15 -6.90
C PHE A 14 -14.68 -0.84 -8.38
N CYS A 15 -14.07 -1.59 -9.30
CA CYS A 15 -14.31 -1.45 -10.74
C CYS A 15 -15.76 -1.74 -11.10
N PHE A 16 -16.30 -2.86 -10.59
CA PHE A 16 -17.67 -3.29 -10.85
C PHE A 16 -18.70 -2.24 -10.37
N GLN A 17 -18.53 -1.76 -9.14
CA GLN A 17 -19.44 -0.79 -8.53
C GLN A 17 -19.48 0.55 -9.27
N ASN A 18 -18.38 0.94 -9.93
CA ASN A 18 -18.23 2.26 -10.54
C ASN A 18 -18.18 2.24 -12.07
N ALA A 19 -18.39 1.08 -12.70
CA ALA A 19 -18.49 0.88 -14.15
C ALA A 19 -17.36 1.57 -14.96
N VAL A 20 -16.14 1.44 -14.48
CA VAL A 20 -14.97 2.16 -14.99
C VAL A 20 -13.95 1.20 -15.60
N THR A 21 -13.39 1.58 -16.76
CA THR A 21 -12.50 0.73 -17.56
C THR A 21 -11.12 1.32 -17.81
N ASP A 22 -10.90 2.61 -17.53
CA ASP A 22 -9.59 3.26 -17.64
C ASP A 22 -8.71 2.85 -16.46
N PHE A 23 -7.77 1.93 -16.69
CA PHE A 23 -6.95 1.36 -15.64
C PHE A 23 -6.14 2.39 -14.85
N GLU A 24 -5.47 3.35 -15.50
CA GLU A 24 -4.66 4.37 -14.81
C GLU A 24 -5.54 5.19 -13.86
N LYS A 25 -6.68 5.67 -14.38
CA LYS A 25 -7.63 6.45 -13.58
C LYS A 25 -8.23 5.63 -12.44
N VAL A 26 -8.53 4.35 -12.67
CA VAL A 26 -9.07 3.48 -11.62
C VAL A 26 -8.06 3.26 -10.50
N VAL A 27 -6.79 3.00 -10.84
CA VAL A 27 -5.73 2.79 -9.85
C VAL A 27 -5.57 4.03 -8.96
N GLU A 28 -5.59 5.23 -9.54
CA GLU A 28 -5.52 6.48 -8.77
C GLU A 28 -6.68 6.64 -7.79
N TYR A 29 -7.90 6.39 -8.23
CA TYR A 29 -9.09 6.59 -7.40
C TYR A 29 -9.24 5.45 -6.39
N PHE A 30 -8.87 4.24 -6.76
CA PHE A 30 -8.84 3.09 -5.86
C PHE A 30 -7.79 3.26 -4.76
N ALA A 31 -6.63 3.86 -5.05
CA ALA A 31 -5.62 4.16 -4.04
C ALA A 31 -6.14 5.09 -2.93
N VAL A 32 -7.14 5.92 -3.24
CA VAL A 32 -7.74 6.86 -2.29
C VAL A 32 -9.02 6.30 -1.65
N PHE A 33 -9.92 5.70 -2.42
CA PHE A 33 -11.27 5.30 -1.96
C PHE A 33 -11.47 3.79 -1.79
N GLY A 34 -10.45 2.98 -2.12
CA GLY A 34 -10.51 1.53 -2.07
C GLY A 34 -10.76 0.99 -0.67
N GLY A 35 -11.62 -0.03 -0.56
CA GLY A 35 -11.99 -0.67 0.70
C GLY A 35 -13.15 -0.02 1.45
N MET A 36 -13.69 1.12 0.99
CA MET A 36 -14.81 1.80 1.66
C MET A 36 -16.20 1.40 1.15
N GLY A 37 -16.29 0.68 0.02
CA GLY A 37 -17.58 0.38 -0.63
C GLY A 37 -18.32 1.63 -1.15
N TRP A 38 -17.62 2.76 -1.30
CA TRP A 38 -18.21 4.00 -1.79
C TRP A 38 -18.38 3.99 -3.31
N ARG A 39 -19.50 4.54 -3.78
CA ARG A 39 -19.64 4.93 -5.20
C ARG A 39 -18.81 6.18 -5.46
N VAL A 40 -18.08 6.16 -6.57
CA VAL A 40 -17.11 7.16 -7.01
C VAL A 40 -17.53 7.61 -8.39
N ASP A 41 -17.83 8.90 -8.53
CA ASP A 41 -18.19 9.52 -9.80
C ASP A 41 -16.92 9.94 -10.53
N PHE A 42 -16.51 9.13 -11.51
CA PHE A 42 -15.30 9.37 -12.30
C PHE A 42 -15.40 10.59 -13.24
N SER A 43 -16.55 11.25 -13.35
CA SER A 43 -16.65 12.54 -14.07
C SER A 43 -16.03 13.68 -13.26
N LYS A 44 -15.95 13.53 -11.93
CA LYS A 44 -15.37 14.51 -11.01
C LYS A 44 -13.89 14.26 -10.80
N SER A 45 -13.15 15.32 -10.48
CA SER A 45 -11.74 15.19 -10.12
C SER A 45 -11.57 14.47 -8.78
N ILE A 46 -10.46 13.74 -8.62
CA ILE A 46 -10.13 13.08 -7.34
C ILE A 46 -10.05 14.08 -6.18
N ASP A 47 -9.61 15.32 -6.46
CA ASP A 47 -9.48 16.37 -5.45
C ASP A 47 -10.87 16.85 -4.98
N GLU A 48 -11.82 17.02 -5.90
CA GLU A 48 -13.22 17.34 -5.57
C GLU A 48 -13.87 16.19 -4.77
N LEU A 49 -13.58 14.94 -5.13
CA LEU A 49 -14.13 13.79 -4.42
C LEU A 49 -13.52 13.62 -3.03
N ILE A 50 -12.23 13.91 -2.83
CA ILE A 50 -11.61 13.94 -1.51
C ILE A 50 -12.32 14.98 -0.64
N GLU A 51 -12.55 16.18 -1.16
CA GLU A 51 -13.25 17.22 -0.42
C GLU A 51 -14.68 16.81 -0.05
N THR A 52 -15.47 16.41 -1.05
CA THR A 52 -16.90 16.12 -0.86
C THR A 52 -17.17 14.82 -0.10
N LYS A 53 -16.35 13.78 -0.27
CA LYS A 53 -16.55 12.47 0.39
C LYS A 53 -15.79 12.34 1.69
N VAL A 54 -14.60 12.93 1.80
CA VAL A 54 -13.72 12.73 2.97
C VAL A 54 -13.74 13.96 3.89
N LEU A 55 -13.38 15.14 3.38
CA LEU A 55 -13.19 16.33 4.24
C LEU A 55 -14.52 16.84 4.81
N ASN A 56 -15.55 16.97 3.98
CA ASN A 56 -16.89 17.39 4.40
C ASN A 56 -17.53 16.40 5.39
N ASN A 57 -17.11 15.13 5.38
CA ASN A 57 -17.60 14.08 6.28
C ASN A 57 -16.58 13.69 7.36
N TYR A 58 -15.53 14.50 7.56
CA TYR A 58 -14.40 14.17 8.40
C TYR A 58 -14.83 13.74 9.82
N ARG A 59 -15.79 14.45 10.42
CA ARG A 59 -16.24 14.16 11.79
C ARG A 59 -16.78 12.73 11.94
N TYR A 60 -17.54 12.25 10.96
CA TYR A 60 -18.12 10.90 10.98
C TYR A 60 -17.04 9.85 10.78
N ILE A 61 -16.22 10.02 9.73
CA ILE A 61 -15.15 9.07 9.41
C ILE A 61 -14.14 8.99 10.55
N HIS A 62 -13.71 10.13 11.09
CA HIS A 62 -12.82 10.18 12.24
C HIS A 62 -13.44 9.50 13.46
N GLY A 63 -14.74 9.71 13.73
CA GLY A 63 -15.44 9.04 14.83
C GLY A 63 -15.40 7.52 14.71
N ASP A 64 -15.69 6.99 13.53
CA ASP A 64 -15.63 5.54 13.25
C ASP A 64 -14.20 5.01 13.39
N LEU A 65 -13.22 5.71 12.82
CA LEU A 65 -11.81 5.31 12.87
C LEU A 65 -11.24 5.33 14.29
N THR A 66 -11.58 6.36 15.08
CA THR A 66 -11.23 6.42 16.50
C THR A 66 -11.83 5.25 17.29
N LYS A 67 -13.05 4.83 16.97
CA LYS A 67 -13.69 3.68 17.62
C LYS A 67 -12.95 2.38 17.32
N ILE A 68 -12.64 2.08 16.06
CA ILE A 68 -11.95 0.84 15.68
C ILE A 68 -10.48 0.80 16.15
N THR A 69 -9.82 1.96 16.20
CA THR A 69 -8.45 2.07 16.74
C THR A 69 -8.40 2.22 18.26
N HIS A 70 -9.54 2.04 18.95
CA HIS A 70 -9.67 2.13 20.40
C HIS A 70 -9.18 3.47 20.99
N SER A 71 -9.23 4.55 20.20
CA SER A 71 -8.73 5.88 20.56
C SER A 71 -7.26 5.91 21.03
N LYS A 72 -6.46 4.88 20.74
CA LYS A 72 -5.08 4.79 21.22
C LYS A 72 -4.16 5.65 20.35
N PRO A 73 -3.50 6.69 20.92
CA PRO A 73 -2.62 7.58 20.14
C PRO A 73 -1.45 6.83 19.50
N THR A 74 -0.93 5.81 20.16
CA THR A 74 0.17 4.98 19.65
C THR A 74 -0.20 4.22 18.39
N TYR A 75 -1.44 3.74 18.26
CA TYR A 75 -1.92 3.07 17.05
C TYR A 75 -2.01 4.04 15.87
N HIS A 76 -2.53 5.25 16.10
CA HIS A 76 -2.58 6.29 15.07
C HIS A 76 -1.18 6.72 14.63
N ALA A 77 -0.28 6.92 15.59
CA ALA A 77 1.10 7.27 15.33
C ALA A 77 1.81 6.17 14.51
N MET A 78 1.59 4.90 14.84
CA MET A 78 2.16 3.76 14.10
C MET A 78 1.60 3.68 12.67
N LEU A 79 0.28 3.77 12.50
CA LEU A 79 -0.35 3.74 11.17
C LEU A 79 0.13 4.93 10.32
N THR A 80 0.23 6.14 10.88
CA THR A 80 0.81 7.29 10.18
C THR A 80 2.28 7.09 9.84
N ALA A 81 3.09 6.51 10.73
CA ALA A 81 4.50 6.22 10.48
C ALA A 81 4.68 5.25 9.31
N ILE A 82 3.89 4.17 9.26
CA ILE A 82 3.91 3.17 8.18
C ILE A 82 3.39 3.77 6.87
N ALA A 83 2.28 4.52 6.91
CA ALA A 83 1.65 5.09 5.71
C ALA A 83 2.53 6.12 4.99
N THR A 84 3.45 6.76 5.72
CA THR A 84 4.33 7.83 5.22
C THR A 84 5.81 7.46 5.15
N GLY A 85 6.18 6.24 5.58
CA GLY A 85 7.55 5.76 5.63
C GLY A 85 7.88 4.73 4.56
N ASP A 86 8.95 3.99 4.79
CA ASP A 86 9.41 2.85 3.98
C ASP A 86 8.63 1.55 4.25
N ARG A 87 7.60 1.63 5.12
CA ARG A 87 6.74 0.53 5.57
C ARG A 87 7.44 -0.50 6.47
N ARG A 88 8.67 -0.27 6.90
CA ARG A 88 9.44 -1.20 7.74
C ARG A 88 9.18 -0.95 9.22
N GLU A 89 9.09 -2.03 9.99
CA GLU A 89 8.80 -1.98 11.43
C GLU A 89 9.78 -1.08 12.18
N TYR A 90 11.08 -1.33 12.03
CA TYR A 90 12.11 -0.61 12.79
C TYR A 90 12.12 0.90 12.47
N SER A 91 11.93 1.25 11.20
CA SER A 91 11.79 2.64 10.75
C SER A 91 10.55 3.30 11.35
N ALA A 92 9.42 2.58 11.40
CA ALA A 92 8.19 3.05 12.03
C ALA A 92 8.37 3.24 13.55
N PHE A 93 9.00 2.31 14.25
CA PHE A 93 9.23 2.38 15.70
C PHE A 93 10.07 3.60 16.07
N LYS A 94 11.15 3.84 15.31
CA LYS A 94 11.99 5.03 15.47
C LYS A 94 11.20 6.32 15.26
N LYS A 95 10.29 6.35 14.28
CA LYS A 95 9.46 7.51 13.97
C LYS A 95 8.40 7.79 15.03
N VAL A 96 7.86 6.75 15.67
CA VAL A 96 6.92 6.86 16.79
C VAL A 96 7.63 7.12 18.12
N ASN A 97 8.94 6.89 18.19
CA ASN A 97 9.74 6.92 19.42
C ASN A 97 9.24 5.92 20.46
N ILE A 98 9.13 4.65 20.05
CA ILE A 98 8.65 3.53 20.86
C ILE A 98 9.68 2.40 20.92
N GLY A 99 9.73 1.66 22.03
CA GLY A 99 10.59 0.50 22.18
C GLY A 99 10.17 -0.66 21.25
N ARG A 100 11.09 -1.59 20.99
CA ARG A 100 10.85 -2.71 20.06
C ARG A 100 9.70 -3.60 20.52
N GLU A 101 9.72 -4.06 21.77
CA GLU A 101 8.71 -4.96 22.33
C GLU A 101 7.30 -4.33 22.27
N GLU A 102 7.16 -3.10 22.77
CA GLU A 102 5.89 -2.36 22.69
C GLU A 102 5.48 -2.07 21.23
N GLY A 103 6.44 -1.80 20.34
CA GLY A 103 6.20 -1.63 18.92
C GLY A 103 5.64 -2.89 18.25
N GLU A 104 6.22 -4.06 18.54
CA GLU A 104 5.77 -5.36 18.07
C GLU A 104 4.35 -5.67 18.57
N GLU A 105 4.03 -5.39 19.84
CA GLU A 105 2.65 -5.52 20.37
C GLU A 105 1.63 -4.65 19.63
N VAL A 106 2.02 -3.42 19.26
CA VAL A 106 1.19 -2.51 18.45
C VAL A 106 0.97 -3.10 17.06
N ILE A 107 2.00 -3.62 16.40
CA ILE A 107 1.88 -4.23 15.07
C ILE A 107 0.98 -5.47 15.12
N ASP A 108 1.16 -6.35 16.11
CA ASP A 108 0.34 -7.54 16.29
C ASP A 108 -1.14 -7.19 16.46
N PHE A 109 -1.45 -6.14 17.23
CA PHE A 109 -2.81 -5.63 17.34
C PHE A 109 -3.35 -5.13 16.00
N LEU A 110 -2.59 -4.29 15.29
CA LEU A 110 -3.01 -3.71 14.01
C LEU A 110 -3.20 -4.77 12.92
N ILE A 111 -2.44 -5.86 12.94
CA ILE A 111 -2.63 -7.01 12.06
C ILE A 111 -3.89 -7.79 12.47
N LYS A 112 -4.03 -8.10 13.77
CA LYS A 112 -5.18 -8.84 14.30
C LYS A 112 -6.52 -8.15 14.01
N ASP A 113 -6.53 -6.82 14.06
CA ASP A 113 -7.74 -6.01 13.82
C ASP A 113 -7.95 -5.66 12.34
N GLY A 114 -7.05 -6.12 11.45
CA GLY A 114 -7.25 -6.02 10.01
C GLY A 114 -6.86 -4.68 9.39
N PHE A 115 -5.99 -3.90 10.05
CA PHE A 115 -5.39 -2.71 9.42
C PHE A 115 -4.22 -3.08 8.53
N LEU A 116 -3.37 -4.00 8.99
CA LEU A 116 -2.09 -4.30 8.38
C LEU A 116 -1.91 -5.79 8.08
N ILE A 117 -1.03 -6.09 7.13
CA ILE A 117 -0.45 -7.41 6.89
C ILE A 117 1.04 -7.28 6.63
N PHE A 118 1.78 -8.36 6.90
CA PHE A 118 3.16 -8.45 6.46
C PHE A 118 3.28 -8.62 4.95
N ASP A 119 4.19 -7.86 4.38
CA ASP A 119 4.75 -7.99 3.05
C ASP A 119 6.15 -8.56 3.23
N LYS A 120 6.32 -9.82 2.83
CA LYS A 120 7.52 -10.60 3.09
C LYS A 120 8.34 -10.73 1.82
N SER A 121 9.66 -10.66 1.97
CA SER A 121 10.58 -10.96 0.89
C SER A 121 10.38 -12.40 0.41
N VAL A 122 10.40 -12.62 -0.90
CA VAL A 122 10.25 -13.96 -1.52
C VAL A 122 11.39 -14.89 -1.12
N GLU A 123 12.58 -14.32 -0.95
CA GLU A 123 13.78 -15.02 -0.49
C GLU A 123 14.40 -14.32 0.72
N LYS A 124 15.14 -15.09 1.50
CA LYS A 124 16.04 -14.52 2.50
C LYS A 124 17.30 -13.97 1.82
N PRO A 125 17.96 -12.98 2.42
CA PRO A 125 19.28 -12.57 1.95
C PRO A 125 20.26 -13.74 1.94
N VAL A 126 21.21 -13.69 1.02
CA VAL A 126 22.31 -14.67 0.94
C VAL A 126 23.17 -14.63 2.20
N ASP A 127 23.41 -13.44 2.74
CA ASP A 127 24.10 -13.22 4.01
C ASP A 127 23.11 -12.73 5.08
N GLU A 128 22.96 -13.49 6.16
CA GLU A 128 22.02 -13.17 7.24
C GLU A 128 22.27 -11.79 7.87
N LYS A 129 23.50 -11.26 7.79
CA LYS A 129 23.82 -9.92 8.30
C LYS A 129 23.16 -8.78 7.50
N ASP A 130 22.75 -9.06 6.27
CA ASP A 130 22.09 -8.11 5.38
C ASP A 130 20.56 -8.16 5.53
N ALA A 131 20.05 -9.03 6.41
CA ALA A 131 18.62 -9.09 6.73
C ALA A 131 18.11 -7.78 7.32
N ILE A 132 16.96 -7.36 6.82
CA ILE A 132 16.22 -6.20 7.28
C ILE A 132 14.77 -6.58 7.52
N SER A 133 14.07 -5.81 8.35
CA SER A 133 12.69 -6.11 8.75
C SER A 133 11.76 -6.20 7.54
N ASP A 134 10.76 -7.07 7.65
CA ASP A 134 9.64 -7.15 6.71
C ASP A 134 8.94 -5.78 6.56
N LYS A 135 8.19 -5.64 5.47
CA LYS A 135 7.36 -4.47 5.23
C LYS A 135 5.94 -4.74 5.71
N LEU A 136 5.20 -3.67 5.94
CA LEU A 136 3.79 -3.71 6.30
C LEU A 136 2.94 -3.06 5.22
N LEU A 137 1.81 -3.68 4.91
CA LEU A 137 0.83 -3.17 3.97
C LEU A 137 -0.49 -2.92 4.66
N PHE A 138 -1.14 -1.82 4.29
CA PHE A 138 -2.53 -1.62 4.65
C PHE A 138 -3.41 -2.61 3.90
N ILE A 139 -4.34 -3.26 4.61
CA ILE A 139 -5.33 -4.15 3.98
C ILE A 139 -6.25 -3.37 3.04
N THR A 140 -6.59 -2.12 3.41
CA THR A 140 -7.46 -1.27 2.60
C THR A 140 -6.71 -0.01 2.13
N PRO A 141 -6.80 0.34 0.83
CA PRO A 141 -6.16 1.55 0.31
C PRO A 141 -6.59 2.83 1.02
N PHE A 142 -7.88 2.97 1.35
CA PHE A 142 -8.40 4.15 2.06
C PHE A 142 -7.74 4.36 3.42
N MET A 143 -7.43 3.29 4.18
CA MET A 143 -6.76 3.45 5.47
C MET A 143 -5.35 4.01 5.30
N ARG A 144 -4.61 3.56 4.29
CA ARG A 144 -3.31 4.15 3.96
C ARG A 144 -3.47 5.64 3.61
N PHE A 145 -4.43 5.99 2.75
CA PHE A 145 -4.72 7.38 2.40
C PHE A 145 -5.07 8.23 3.63
N TRP A 146 -5.94 7.73 4.50
CA TRP A 146 -6.33 8.41 5.72
C TRP A 146 -5.13 8.72 6.61
N PHE A 147 -4.32 7.72 6.95
CA PHE A 147 -3.18 7.91 7.86
C PHE A 147 -1.99 8.63 7.21
N ALA A 148 -1.88 8.60 5.88
CA ALA A 148 -0.87 9.35 5.15
C ALA A 148 -1.21 10.83 4.97
N VAL A 149 -2.47 11.17 4.72
CA VAL A 149 -2.89 12.50 4.23
C VAL A 149 -3.84 13.21 5.19
N ILE A 150 -4.90 12.53 5.63
CA ILE A 150 -5.99 13.15 6.39
C ILE A 150 -5.63 13.29 7.87
N SER A 151 -5.27 12.17 8.52
CA SER A 151 -4.96 12.12 9.96
C SER A 151 -3.87 13.13 10.38
N PRO A 152 -2.77 13.33 9.63
CA PRO A 152 -1.75 14.29 10.02
C PRO A 152 -2.21 15.76 10.02
N THR A 153 -3.29 16.09 9.29
CA THR A 153 -3.79 17.46 9.09
C THR A 153 -5.10 17.71 9.85
N TYR A 154 -5.37 16.91 10.88
CA TYR A 154 -6.65 16.90 11.57
C TYR A 154 -7.06 18.24 12.22
N LYS A 155 -6.09 19.08 12.63
CA LYS A 155 -6.37 20.34 13.32
C LYS A 155 -7.05 21.35 12.40
N SER A 156 -6.43 21.62 11.25
CA SER A 156 -6.96 22.52 10.23
C SER A 156 -8.29 22.02 9.67
N ILE A 157 -8.43 20.70 9.44
CA ILE A 157 -9.70 20.10 8.99
C ILE A 157 -10.84 20.33 9.99
N LYS A 158 -10.58 20.22 11.30
CA LYS A 158 -11.58 20.49 12.35
C LYS A 158 -12.02 21.95 12.41
N GLU A 159 -11.14 22.86 11.99
CA GLU A 159 -11.41 24.30 11.89
C GLU A 159 -12.09 24.67 10.55
N GLY A 160 -12.28 23.71 9.64
CA GLY A 160 -12.82 23.95 8.31
C GLY A 160 -11.81 24.49 7.31
N ASP A 161 -10.52 24.55 7.67
CA ASP A 161 -9.44 24.93 6.77
C ASP A 161 -8.85 23.70 6.06
N TYR A 162 -9.09 23.60 4.76
CA TYR A 162 -8.60 22.49 3.93
C TYR A 162 -7.30 22.81 3.18
N LYS A 163 -6.66 23.96 3.44
CA LYS A 163 -5.43 24.34 2.75
C LYS A 163 -4.30 23.35 3.02
N GLU A 164 -4.06 23.02 4.28
CA GLU A 164 -2.96 22.14 4.70
C GLU A 164 -3.08 20.73 4.07
N VAL A 165 -4.30 20.16 4.09
CA VAL A 165 -4.55 18.82 3.51
C VAL A 165 -4.41 18.83 1.99
N LYS A 166 -4.83 19.90 1.30
CA LYS A 166 -4.68 20.05 -0.15
C LYS A 166 -3.21 20.16 -0.55
N GLU A 167 -2.42 20.96 0.16
CA GLU A 167 -0.97 21.07 -0.05
C GLU A 167 -0.22 19.77 0.27
N ARG A 168 -0.65 19.05 1.31
CA ARG A 168 -0.10 17.73 1.63
C ARG A 168 -0.40 16.73 0.51
N TRP A 169 -1.65 16.67 0.06
CA TRP A 169 -2.07 15.76 -0.99
C TRP A 169 -1.35 16.03 -2.32
N SER A 170 -1.24 17.30 -2.74
CA SER A 170 -0.60 17.65 -4.01
C SER A 170 0.86 17.18 -4.10
N ARG A 171 1.60 17.22 -2.98
CA ARG A 171 2.99 16.71 -2.89
C ARG A 171 3.09 15.19 -2.96
N MET A 172 2.06 14.47 -2.56
CA MET A 172 2.06 13.00 -2.50
C MET A 172 1.42 12.35 -3.73
N LYS A 173 0.46 13.04 -4.36
CA LYS A 173 -0.45 12.52 -5.39
C LYS A 173 0.27 11.80 -6.54
N ALA A 174 1.41 12.33 -7.00
CA ALA A 174 2.13 11.80 -8.17
C ALA A 174 2.55 10.33 -7.98
N ASP A 175 3.05 9.98 -6.79
CA ASP A 175 3.60 8.65 -6.50
C ASP A 175 2.70 7.84 -5.54
N PHE A 176 1.60 8.42 -5.07
CA PHE A 176 0.77 7.80 -4.04
C PHE A 176 0.20 6.45 -4.48
N SER A 177 -0.14 6.35 -5.76
CA SER A 177 -0.76 5.19 -6.39
C SER A 177 0.23 4.09 -6.79
N THR A 178 1.54 4.38 -6.81
CA THR A 178 2.58 3.44 -7.26
C THR A 178 2.55 2.14 -6.47
N LEU A 179 2.41 2.21 -5.14
CA LEU A 179 2.32 1.00 -4.31
C LEU A 179 1.12 0.12 -4.68
N ILE A 180 -0.04 0.73 -4.95
CA ILE A 180 -1.25 0.01 -5.34
C ILE A 180 -1.10 -0.59 -6.73
N TYR A 181 -0.51 0.16 -7.66
CA TYR A 181 -0.16 -0.33 -8.98
C TYR A 181 0.73 -1.58 -8.88
N ASP A 182 1.84 -1.51 -8.14
CA ASP A 182 2.80 -2.61 -8.00
C ASP A 182 2.13 -3.88 -7.44
N GLN A 183 1.32 -3.71 -6.39
CA GLN A 183 0.55 -4.82 -5.83
C GLN A 183 -0.43 -5.44 -6.84
N LEU A 184 -1.13 -4.63 -7.63
CA LEU A 184 -2.05 -5.13 -8.65
C LEU A 184 -1.30 -5.82 -9.80
N ILE A 185 -0.10 -5.35 -10.17
CA ILE A 185 0.75 -6.03 -11.16
C ILE A 185 1.14 -7.41 -10.63
N LEU A 186 1.54 -7.54 -9.36
CA LEU A 186 1.82 -8.86 -8.76
C LEU A 186 0.60 -9.78 -8.82
N GLU A 187 -0.61 -9.27 -8.59
CA GLU A 187 -1.85 -10.05 -8.71
C GLU A 187 -2.14 -10.49 -10.16
N VAL A 188 -1.87 -9.62 -11.14
CA VAL A 188 -1.99 -9.96 -12.57
C VAL A 188 -0.98 -11.05 -12.94
N LEU A 189 0.28 -10.95 -12.49
CA LEU A 189 1.32 -11.94 -12.78
C LEU A 189 0.98 -13.30 -12.15
N LYS A 190 0.51 -13.31 -10.90
CA LYS A 190 0.02 -14.53 -10.23
C LYS A 190 -1.04 -15.27 -11.04
N GLN A 191 -1.95 -14.52 -11.67
CA GLN A 191 -3.03 -15.10 -12.46
C GLN A 191 -2.59 -15.49 -13.87
N GLY A 192 -1.88 -14.59 -14.56
CA GLY A 192 -1.48 -14.77 -15.95
C GLY A 192 -0.47 -15.90 -16.17
N PHE A 193 0.39 -16.18 -15.19
CA PHE A 193 1.40 -17.21 -15.29
C PHE A 193 1.03 -18.56 -14.66
N LYS A 194 -0.20 -18.71 -14.15
CA LYS A 194 -0.63 -19.93 -13.48
C LYS A 194 -0.45 -21.18 -14.35
N ASP A 195 -0.75 -21.05 -15.64
CA ASP A 195 -0.71 -22.16 -16.60
C ASP A 195 0.51 -22.08 -17.55
N ALA A 196 1.22 -20.95 -17.56
CA ALA A 196 2.34 -20.70 -18.47
C ALA A 196 3.62 -21.48 -18.11
N PHE A 197 3.74 -21.94 -16.87
CA PHE A 197 4.89 -22.69 -16.36
C PHE A 197 4.52 -24.14 -16.00
N GLU A 198 3.70 -24.78 -16.83
CA GLU A 198 3.33 -26.19 -16.66
C GLU A 198 4.60 -27.07 -16.60
N GLY A 199 4.75 -27.85 -15.53
CA GLY A 199 5.95 -28.65 -15.24
C GLY A 199 6.94 -28.02 -14.26
N ASP A 200 7.02 -26.69 -14.19
CA ASP A 200 7.84 -25.95 -13.23
C ASP A 200 7.10 -24.73 -12.65
N PRO A 201 6.05 -24.97 -11.84
CA PRO A 201 5.13 -23.92 -11.42
C PRO A 201 5.81 -22.87 -10.53
N ILE A 202 5.21 -21.68 -10.49
CA ILE A 202 5.56 -20.62 -9.53
C ILE A 202 5.23 -21.11 -8.12
N VAL A 203 6.23 -21.08 -7.23
CA VAL A 203 6.10 -21.41 -5.80
C VAL A 203 6.27 -20.19 -4.88
N GLY A 204 6.76 -19.07 -5.42
CA GLY A 204 6.86 -17.79 -4.72
C GLY A 204 6.80 -16.62 -5.69
N ILE A 205 6.09 -15.56 -5.33
CA ILE A 205 6.00 -14.33 -6.11
C ILE A 205 5.69 -13.15 -5.19
N GLY A 206 6.48 -12.10 -5.32
CA GLY A 206 6.47 -10.91 -4.46
C GLY A 206 7.71 -10.09 -4.75
N ALA A 207 8.10 -9.20 -3.85
CA ALA A 207 9.37 -8.47 -3.95
C ALA A 207 10.49 -9.19 -3.19
N TYR A 208 11.73 -8.78 -3.43
CA TYR A 208 12.90 -9.15 -2.65
C TYR A 208 13.58 -7.89 -2.10
N TRP A 209 14.09 -7.96 -0.88
CA TRP A 209 14.93 -6.89 -0.34
C TRP A 209 15.90 -7.40 0.71
N ASP A 210 17.06 -6.76 0.74
CA ASP A 210 18.02 -6.78 1.83
C ASP A 210 18.57 -5.37 2.04
N LYS A 211 19.60 -5.23 2.88
CA LYS A 211 20.24 -3.94 3.17
C LYS A 211 20.82 -3.23 1.94
N ASN A 212 21.21 -3.98 0.91
CA ASN A 212 21.97 -3.53 -0.24
C ASN A 212 21.10 -3.38 -1.49
N VAL A 213 20.09 -4.24 -1.66
CA VAL A 213 19.29 -4.33 -2.89
C VAL A 213 17.80 -4.51 -2.61
N GLU A 214 16.98 -3.97 -3.50
CA GLU A 214 15.53 -4.19 -3.54
C GLU A 214 15.10 -4.51 -4.97
N ILE A 215 14.37 -5.60 -5.17
CA ILE A 215 13.82 -6.05 -6.45
C ILE A 215 12.30 -6.05 -6.33
N ASP A 216 11.63 -5.30 -7.20
CA ASP A 216 10.17 -5.08 -7.13
C ASP A 216 9.38 -6.38 -7.37
N ILE A 217 9.90 -7.26 -8.24
CA ILE A 217 9.30 -8.56 -8.55
C ILE A 217 10.39 -9.63 -8.55
N LEU A 218 10.26 -10.62 -7.68
CA LEU A 218 11.01 -11.87 -7.70
C LEU A 218 10.01 -13.02 -7.80
N ILE A 219 10.13 -13.83 -8.84
CA ILE A 219 9.36 -15.07 -9.01
C ILE A 219 10.30 -16.24 -8.78
N LYS A 220 9.92 -17.12 -7.86
CA LYS A 220 10.60 -18.39 -7.60
C LYS A 220 9.81 -19.54 -8.21
N ARG A 221 10.46 -20.31 -9.07
CA ARG A 221 9.92 -21.56 -9.63
C ARG A 221 10.24 -22.77 -8.76
N LYS A 222 9.51 -23.87 -8.94
CA LYS A 222 9.70 -25.12 -8.19
C LYS A 222 11.10 -25.71 -8.36
N SER A 223 11.72 -25.52 -9.53
CA SER A 223 13.11 -25.90 -9.83
C SER A 223 14.16 -25.11 -9.05
N GLY A 224 13.78 -23.98 -8.46
CA GLY A 224 14.69 -23.00 -7.86
C GLY A 224 15.11 -21.89 -8.80
N GLU A 225 14.68 -21.90 -10.08
CA GLU A 225 14.93 -20.76 -10.97
C GLU A 225 14.24 -19.49 -10.46
N LEU A 226 14.97 -18.38 -10.53
CA LEU A 226 14.51 -17.05 -10.12
C LEU A 226 14.34 -16.16 -11.35
N ILE A 227 13.19 -15.48 -11.43
CA ILE A 227 12.93 -14.45 -12.44
C ILE A 227 12.79 -13.12 -11.72
N ALA A 228 13.70 -12.18 -12.02
CA ALA A 228 13.67 -10.83 -11.49
C ALA A 228 12.94 -9.88 -12.47
N GLY A 229 12.15 -8.96 -11.93
CA GLY A 229 11.42 -7.95 -12.65
C GLY A 229 11.40 -6.62 -11.92
N ALA A 230 11.12 -5.56 -12.66
CA ALA A 230 10.93 -4.22 -12.13
C ALA A 230 9.56 -3.69 -12.58
N THR A 231 8.91 -2.91 -11.72
CA THR A 231 7.67 -2.22 -12.05
C THR A 231 7.94 -0.74 -12.30
N LYS A 232 7.12 -0.13 -13.15
CA LYS A 232 7.16 1.30 -13.39
C LYS A 232 5.76 1.84 -13.60
N TYR A 233 5.28 2.62 -12.65
CA TYR A 233 4.06 3.41 -12.82
C TYR A 233 4.42 4.76 -13.47
N SER A 234 4.36 4.83 -14.81
CA SER A 234 4.72 6.04 -15.55
C SER A 234 4.09 6.08 -16.94
N ARG A 235 3.82 7.29 -17.42
CA ARG A 235 3.44 7.53 -18.83
C ARG A 235 4.61 7.39 -19.81
N SER A 236 5.84 7.36 -19.30
CA SER A 236 7.02 7.15 -20.13
C SER A 236 7.28 5.67 -20.34
N LYS A 237 7.50 5.28 -21.61
CA LYS A 237 7.82 3.90 -21.96
C LYS A 237 9.04 3.39 -21.18
N ALA A 238 9.01 2.10 -20.87
CA ALA A 238 10.18 1.44 -20.31
C ALA A 238 11.36 1.50 -21.30
N ASN A 239 12.57 1.66 -20.78
CA ASN A 239 13.77 1.83 -21.61
C ASN A 239 14.92 0.92 -21.14
N LYS A 240 15.97 0.82 -21.98
CA LYS A 240 17.12 -0.07 -21.70
C LYS A 240 17.81 0.24 -20.37
N SER A 241 17.81 1.49 -19.91
CA SER A 241 18.47 1.86 -18.67
C SER A 241 17.83 1.24 -17.44
N GLU A 242 16.51 1.02 -17.46
CA GLU A 242 15.79 0.36 -16.37
C GLU A 242 16.14 -1.13 -16.29
N LEU A 243 16.25 -1.79 -17.45
CA LEU A 243 16.72 -3.17 -17.52
C LEU A 243 18.19 -3.28 -17.06
N THR A 244 19.05 -2.33 -17.43
CA THR A 244 20.43 -2.31 -16.95
C THR A 244 20.49 -2.19 -15.44
N LYS A 245 19.72 -1.27 -14.83
CA LYS A 245 19.62 -1.14 -13.38
C LYS A 245 19.15 -2.42 -12.70
N LEU A 246 18.20 -3.14 -13.30
CA LEU A 246 17.74 -4.43 -12.77
C LEU A 246 18.83 -5.52 -12.84
N LYS A 247 19.71 -5.48 -13.85
CA LYS A 247 20.83 -6.44 -13.97
C LYS A 247 22.00 -6.14 -13.04
N GLU A 248 22.13 -4.89 -12.60
CA GLU A 248 23.14 -4.46 -11.64
C GLU A 248 22.78 -4.81 -10.19
N LYS A 249 21.48 -5.05 -9.93
CA LYS A 249 20.93 -5.55 -8.67
C LYS A 249 21.18 -7.06 -8.54
#